data_AF-A0A1V1NY36-F1
#
_entry.id   AF-A0A1V1NY36-F1
#
_cell.length_a   1.000
_cell.length_b   1.000
_cell.length_c   1.000
_cell.angle_alpha   90.00
_cell.angle_beta   90.00
_cell.angle_gamma   90.00
#
_symmetry.space_group_name_H-M   'P 1'
#
loop_
_entity.id
_entity.type
_entity.pdbx_description
1 polymer ?
#
loop_
_entity_poly.entity_id
_entity_poly.type
_entity_poly.pdbx_seq_one_letter_code
_entity_poly.pdbx_strand_id
1 'polypeptide(L)' 'MIQTKYNTLYVCEIKFSRNPVGTKVIQEVKEKIQRLSIPRGVSCRSVLIHVNGITEDLQDKDYFSDIIDFSALLAH' A
#
# COMPACT_ATOMS: atom_id res chain seq x y z
N MET A 1 -7.08 6.62 4.35
CA MET A 1 -7.46 7.09 3.00
C MET A 1 -7.04 8.54 2.88
N ILE A 2 -6.26 8.89 1.86
CA ILE A 2 -5.89 10.29 1.60
C ILE A 2 -6.43 10.64 0.21
N GLN A 3 -7.36 11.60 0.15
CA GLN A 3 -7.90 12.12 -1.10
C GLN A 3 -7.21 13.45 -1.42
N THR A 4 -6.67 13.59 -2.63
CA THR A 4 -5.92 14.78 -3.05
C THR A 4 -6.75 15.69 -3.94
N LYS A 5 -6.30 16.95 -4.12
CA LYS A 5 -6.91 17.94 -5.03
C LYS A 5 -7.03 17.45 -6.50
N TYR A 6 -6.27 16.43 -6.91
CA TYR A 6 -6.14 16.00 -8.31
C TYR A 6 -6.79 14.64 -8.61
N ASN A 7 -8.01 14.43 -8.14
CA ASN A 7 -8.81 13.22 -8.42
C ASN A 7 -8.05 11.90 -8.23
N THR A 8 -7.10 11.87 -7.30
CA THR A 8 -6.31 10.69 -6.95
C THR A 8 -6.56 10.33 -5.50
N LEU A 9 -6.88 9.04 -5.30
CA LEU A 9 -7.12 8.41 -4.03
C LEU A 9 -5.94 7.49 -3.69
N TYR A 10 -5.25 7.81 -2.59
CA TYR A 10 -4.21 6.93 -2.06
C TYR A 10 -4.80 5.99 -1.00
N VAL A 11 -4.67 4.70 -1.27
CA VAL A 11 -5.06 3.62 -0.36
C VAL A 11 -3.79 3.08 0.28
N CYS A 12 -3.47 3.66 1.44
CA CYS A 12 -2.30 3.26 2.22
C CYS A 12 -2.65 2.04 3.09
N GLU A 13 -1.90 0.96 2.91
CA GLU A 13 -1.92 -0.22 3.77
C GLU A 13 -0.67 -0.22 4.63
N ILE A 14 -0.86 -0.36 5.95
CA ILE A 14 0.23 -0.32 6.91
C ILE A 14 0.40 -1.72 7.53
N LYS A 15 1.61 -2.27 7.42
CA LYS A 15 1.97 -3.59 7.97
C LYS A 15 3.16 -3.48 8.92
N PHE A 16 2.85 -3.42 10.22
CA PHE A 16 3.83 -3.60 11.30
C PHE A 16 4.02 -5.09 11.61
N SER A 17 4.59 -5.81 10.65
CA SER A 17 4.90 -7.24 10.80
C SER A 17 6.33 -7.42 11.31
N ARG A 18 6.57 -8.45 12.13
CA ARG A 18 7.93 -8.88 12.52
C ARG A 18 8.71 -9.50 11.35
N ASN A 19 8.00 -10.11 10.40
CA ASN A 19 8.57 -10.74 9.21
C ASN A 19 8.32 -9.88 7.97
N PRO A 20 9.13 -10.04 6.90
CA PRO A 20 8.89 -9.36 5.63
C PRO A 20 7.45 -9.57 5.13
N VAL A 21 6.87 -8.53 4.54
CA VAL A 21 5.50 -8.58 4.02
C VAL A 21 5.50 -9.34 2.69
N GLY A 22 4.63 -10.35 2.57
CA GLY A 22 4.46 -11.15 1.35
C GLY A 22 3.19 -10.83 0.57
N THR A 23 3.00 -11.53 -0.55
CA THR A 23 1.95 -11.27 -1.55
C THR A 23 0.49 -11.31 -1.08
N LYS A 24 0.20 -11.87 0.10
CA LYS A 24 -1.15 -11.86 0.69
C LYS A 24 -1.71 -10.45 0.87
N VAL A 25 -0.86 -9.46 1.14
CA VAL A 25 -1.28 -8.06 1.34
C VAL A 25 -1.97 -7.48 0.10
N ILE A 26 -1.63 -7.94 -1.10
CA ILE A 26 -2.25 -7.49 -2.35
C ILE A 26 -3.76 -7.79 -2.32
N GLN A 27 -4.13 -9.01 -1.92
CA GLN A 27 -5.53 -9.42 -1.87
C GLN A 27 -6.30 -8.63 -0.81
N GLU A 28 -5.70 -8.41 0.36
CA GLU A 28 -6.30 -7.59 1.42
C GLU A 28 -6.58 -6.15 0.96
N VAL A 29 -5.65 -5.56 0.19
CA VAL A 29 -5.80 -4.21 -0.38
C VAL A 29 -6.86 -4.18 -1.47
N LYS A 30 -6.91 -5.19 -2.35
CA LYS A 30 -7.97 -5.31 -3.37
C LYS A 30 -9.35 -5.36 -2.73
N GLU A 31 -9.52 -6.15 -1.68
CA GLU A 31 -10.78 -6.25 -0.95
C GLU A 31 -11.15 -4.95 -0.25
N LYS A 32 -10.17 -4.24 0.32
CA LYS A 32 -10.39 -2.90 0.88
C LYS A 32 -10.89 -1.95 -0.19
N ILE A 33 -10.21 -1.89 -1.34
CA ILE A 33 -10.59 -1.04 -2.48
C ILE A 33 -12.00 -1.37 -2.98
N GLN A 34 -12.35 -2.66 -3.11
CA GLN A 34 -13.69 -3.09 -3.55
C GLN A 34 -14.81 -2.64 -2.60
N ARG A 35 -14.53 -2.55 -1.29
CA ARG A 35 -15.49 -2.06 -0.30
C ARG A 35 -15.59 -0.53 -0.27
N LEU A 36 -14.72 0.19 -0.97
CA LEU A 36 -14.79 1.64 -1.06
C LEU A 36 -15.71 2.05 -2.21
N SER A 37 -16.64 2.96 -1.92
CA SER A 37 -17.43 3.65 -2.94
C SER A 37 -16.57 4.72 -3.63
N ILE A 38 -15.70 4.30 -4.55
CA ILE A 38 -14.79 5.20 -5.27
C ILE A 38 -15.56 5.90 -6.39
N PRO A 39 -15.60 7.25 -6.43
CA PRO A 39 -16.24 7.99 -7.52
C PRO A 39 -15.61 7.68 -8.87
N ARG A 40 -16.41 7.72 -9.94
CA ARG A 40 -15.90 7.55 -11.31
C ARG A 40 -14.86 8.62 -11.64
N GLY A 41 -13.83 8.22 -12.39
CA GLY A 41 -12.75 9.11 -12.82
C GLY A 41 -11.66 9.34 -11.77
N VAL A 42 -11.81 8.82 -10.54
CA VAL A 42 -10.77 8.89 -9.51
C VAL A 42 -9.71 7.81 -9.76
N SER A 43 -8.44 8.22 -9.87
CA SER A 43 -7.31 7.28 -9.92
C SER A 43 -7.07 6.71 -8.53
N CYS A 44 -7.13 5.39 -8.37
CA CYS A 44 -6.83 4.72 -7.10
C CYS A 44 -5.38 4.21 -7.13
N ARG A 45 -4.56 4.62 -6.14
CA ARG A 45 -3.15 4.24 -6.02
C ARG A 45 -2.93 3.55 -4.67
N SER A 46 -2.52 2.29 -4.72
CA SER A 46 -2.22 1.50 -3.53
C SER A 46 -0.78 1.75 -3.08
N VAL A 47 -0.62 2.10 -1.81
CA VAL A 47 0.69 2.33 -1.17
C VAL A 47 0.86 1.33 -0.03
N LEU A 48 1.99 0.63 0.02
CA LEU A 48 2.34 -0.24 1.13
C LEU A 48 3.34 0.47 2.05
N ILE A 49 3.07 0.45 3.35
CA ILE A 49 3.97 0.98 4.38
C ILE A 49 4.34 -0.19 5.29
N HIS A 50 5.63 -0.47 5.45
CA HIS A 50 6.14 -1.60 6.25
C HIS A 50 7.22 -1.18 7.25
N VAL A 51 7.60 -2.09 8.16
CA VAL A 51 8.67 -1.84 9.15
C VAL A 51 9.75 -2.92 9.20
N ASN A 52 9.71 -3.97 8.38
CA ASN A 52 10.71 -5.06 8.37
C ASN A 52 10.90 -5.67 6.97
N GLY A 53 10.89 -4.83 5.94
CA GLY A 53 11.05 -5.24 4.55
C GLY A 53 9.83 -5.93 3.91
N ILE A 54 10.03 -6.31 2.65
CA ILE A 54 9.10 -7.08 1.82
C ILE A 54 9.82 -8.29 1.24
N THR A 55 9.06 -9.29 0.80
CA THR A 55 9.62 -10.41 0.06
C THR A 55 9.88 -10.05 -1.41
N GLU A 56 10.85 -10.71 -2.04
CA GLU A 56 11.17 -10.51 -3.47
C GLU A 56 9.96 -10.79 -4.37
N ASP A 57 9.19 -11.85 -4.08
CA ASP A 57 7.99 -12.19 -4.84
C ASP A 57 6.88 -11.14 -4.73
N LEU A 58 6.88 -10.30 -3.68
CA LEU A 58 5.99 -9.16 -3.58
C LEU A 58 6.50 -7.98 -4.41
N GLN A 59 7.81 -7.73 -4.39
CA GLN A 59 8.45 -6.68 -5.17
C GLN A 59 8.24 -6.90 -6.68
N ASP A 60 8.43 -8.14 -7.14
CA ASP A 60 8.29 -8.53 -8.55
C ASP A 60 6.86 -8.38 -9.10
N LYS A 61 5.85 -8.27 -8.23
CA LYS A 61 4.46 -8.07 -8.67
C LYS A 61 4.17 -6.66 -9.16
N ASP A 62 5.01 -5.68 -8.81
CA ASP A 62 4.86 -4.26 -9.19
C ASP A 62 3.41 -3.74 -8.97
N TYR A 63 2.78 -4.19 -7.88
CA TYR A 63 1.36 -3.91 -7.61
C TYR A 63 1.13 -2.57 -6.89
N PHE A 64 2.04 -2.21 -5.99
CA PHE A 64 1.96 -0.98 -5.20
C PHE A 64 2.61 0.16 -5.99
N SER A 65 1.97 1.33 -6.03
CA SER A 65 2.60 2.52 -6.63
C SER A 65 3.84 2.95 -5.86
N ASP A 66 3.80 2.75 -4.54
CA ASP A 66 4.87 3.10 -3.63
C ASP A 66 4.95 2.06 -2.51
N ILE A 67 6.18 1.71 -2.14
CA ILE A 67 6.50 0.88 -0.99
C ILE A 67 7.40 1.71 -0.08
N ILE A 68 6.92 2.03 1.12
CA ILE A 68 7.60 2.91 2.06
C ILE A 68 8.10 2.09 3.23
N ASP A 69 9.41 2.11 3.44
CA ASP A 69 10.02 1.59 4.67
C ASP A 69 9.91 2.64 5.78
N PHE A 70 8.97 2.42 6.69
CA PHE A 70 8.74 3.30 7.83
C PHE A 70 9.92 3.29 8.82
N SER A 71 10.72 2.22 8.85
CA SER A 71 11.87 2.14 9.76
C SER A 71 12.92 3.22 9.44
N ALA A 72 13.02 3.64 8.18
CA ALA A 72 13.90 4.72 7.75
C ALA A 72 13.56 6.07 8.39
N LEU A 73 12.32 6.29 8.83
CA LEU A 73 11.88 7.51 9.51
C LEU A 73 12.17 7.51 11.02
N LEU A 74 12.52 6.35 11.59
CA LEU A 74 12.78 6.17 13.01
C LEU A 74 14.27 6.17 13.36
N ALA A 75 15.16 6.23 12.37
CA ALA A 75 16.60 6.16 12.55
C ALA A 75 17.25 7.48 13.02
N HIS A 76 16.53 8.30 13.80
CA HIS A 76 16.96 9.60 14.31
C HIS A 76 17.06 9.61 15.84
#